data_AF-A0A9D5UC49-F1
#
_entry.id   AF-A0A9D5UC49-F1
#
_cell.length_a   1.000
_cell.length_b   1.000
_cell.length_c   1.000
_cell.angle_alpha   90.00
_cell.angle_beta   90.00
_cell.angle_gamma   90.00
#
_symmetry.space_group_name_H-M   'P 1'
#
loop_
_entity.id
_entity.type
_entity.pdbx_description
1 polymer ?
#
loop_
_entity_poly.entity_id
_entity_poly.type
_entity_poly.pdbx_seq_one_letter_code
_entity_poly.pdbx_strand_id
1 'polypeptide(L)' 'MAAMKPRTGDGPLEVTKEGRGIVMRVPLEGGGRLVVELNATEASELGEALQAVVG' A
#
# COMPACT_ATOMS: atom_id res chain seq x y z
N MET A 1 4.04 27.59 17.97
CA MET A 1 3.18 26.60 17.31
C MET A 1 4.09 25.77 16.42
N ALA A 2 4.38 24.51 16.76
CA ALA A 2 5.26 23.68 15.94
C ALA A 2 4.50 23.27 14.68
N ALA A 3 4.96 23.73 13.52
CA ALA A 3 4.53 23.17 12.24
C ALA A 3 5.05 21.73 12.19
N MET A 4 4.20 20.76 12.57
CA MET A 4 4.50 19.36 12.29
C MET A 4 4.61 19.24 10.78
N LYS A 5 5.75 18.77 10.27
CA LYS A 5 5.87 18.39 8.86
C LYS A 5 4.66 17.50 8.52
N PRO A 6 4.00 17.68 7.35
CA PRO A 6 2.97 16.76 6.91
C PRO A 6 3.53 15.35 7.02
N ARG A 7 2.93 14.52 7.88
CA ARG A 7 3.37 13.14 8.02
C ARG A 7 3.04 12.48 6.69
N THR A 8 4.05 12.24 5.86
CA THR A 8 3.94 11.44 4.64
C THR A 8 3.63 10.00 5.06
N GLY A 9 2.36 9.71 5.41
CA GLY A 9 1.97 8.44 6.00
C GLY A 9 0.52 8.34 6.48
N ASP A 10 -0.20 9.44 6.68
CA ASP A 10 -1.57 9.43 7.24
C ASP A 10 -2.69 9.07 6.22
N GLY A 11 -2.35 8.50 5.06
CA GLY A 11 -3.32 8.15 4.01
C GLY A 11 -3.80 6.70 4.09
N PRO A 12 -5.02 6.38 3.60
CA PRO A 12 -5.50 5.00 3.54
C PRO A 12 -4.60 4.12 2.67
N LEU A 13 -4.70 2.80 2.77
CA LEU A 13 -4.05 1.90 1.82
C LEU A 13 -4.43 2.27 0.38
N GLU A 14 -3.44 2.40 -0.50
CA GLU A 14 -3.63 2.78 -1.90
C GLU A 14 -3.07 1.69 -2.82
N VAL A 15 -3.79 1.36 -3.89
CA VAL A 15 -3.34 0.44 -4.94
C VAL A 15 -3.62 1.09 -6.30
N THR A 16 -2.59 1.27 -7.11
CA THR A 16 -2.68 1.88 -8.45
C THR A 16 -2.00 1.00 -9.49
N LYS A 17 -2.49 1.03 -10.74
CA LYS A 17 -1.80 0.41 -11.87
C LYS A 17 -0.90 1.45 -12.52
N GLU A 18 0.41 1.21 -12.54
CA GLU A 18 1.41 2.12 -13.08
C GLU A 18 2.18 1.41 -14.21
N GLY A 19 1.89 1.79 -15.46
CA GLY A 19 2.41 1.11 -16.63
C GLY A 19 1.98 -0.36 -16.69
N ARG A 20 2.94 -1.28 -16.52
CA ARG A 20 2.71 -2.73 -16.52
C ARG A 20 2.63 -3.34 -15.12
N GLY A 21 2.99 -2.59 -14.07
CA GLY A 21 2.99 -3.03 -12.68
C GLY A 21 1.78 -2.53 -11.90
N ILE A 22 1.58 -3.12 -10.73
CA ILE A 22 0.62 -2.70 -9.71
C ILE A 22 1.44 -2.18 -8.53
N VAL A 23 1.22 -0.93 -8.14
CA VAL A 23 1.91 -0.29 -7.02
C VAL A 23 0.96 -0.20 -5.83
N MET A 24 1.32 -0.85 -4.73
CA MET A 24 0.61 -0.80 -3.46
C MET A 24 1.38 0.07 -2.46
N ARG A 25 0.69 0.99 -1.79
CA ARG A 25 1.26 1.91 -0.79
C ARG A 25 0.56 1.75 0.55
N VAL A 26 1.24 1.14 1.52
CA VAL A 26 0.71 0.87 2.86
C VAL A 26 1.24 1.93 3.85
N PRO A 27 0.37 2.64 4.58
CA PRO A 27 0.79 3.57 5.63
C PRO A 27 1.41 2.80 6.82
N LEU A 28 2.47 3.35 7.42
CA LEU A 28 3.15 2.75 8.57
C LEU A 28 2.95 3.59 9.84
N GLU A 29 2.78 2.94 10.99
CA GLU A 29 2.52 3.59 12.28
C GLU A 29 3.65 4.54 12.74
N GLY A 30 4.88 4.35 12.23
CA GLY A 30 6.04 5.21 12.48
C GLY A 30 6.20 6.39 11.51
N GLY A 31 5.25 6.57 10.59
CA GLY A 31 5.36 7.50 9.47
C GLY A 31 6.05 6.86 8.25
N GLY A 32 5.82 7.45 7.08
CA GLY A 32 6.24 6.86 5.81
C GLY A 32 5.19 5.93 5.22
N ARG A 33 5.51 5.38 4.05
CA ARG A 33 4.71 4.37 3.37
C ARG A 33 5.61 3.26 2.88
N LEU A 34 5.20 2.01 3.10
CA LEU A 34 5.78 0.88 2.40
C LEU A 34 5.22 0.87 0.98
N VAL A 35 6.10 0.92 -0.01
CA VAL A 35 5.73 0.84 -1.43
C VAL A 35 6.18 -0.51 -1.96
N VAL A 36 5.23 -1.26 -2.52
CA VAL A 36 5.47 -2.58 -3.11
C VAL A 36 5.01 -2.52 -4.57
N GLU A 37 5.86 -2.94 -5.50
CA GLU A 37 5.50 -3.15 -6.89
C GLU A 37 5.26 -4.65 -7.11
N LEU A 38 4.15 -4.98 -7.75
CA LEU A 38 3.69 -6.33 -8.01
C LEU A 38 3.38 -6.47 -9.50
N ASN A 39 3.61 -7.65 -10.04
CA ASN A 39 3.02 -8.05 -11.30
C ASN A 39 1.57 -8.56 -11.09
N ALA A 40 0.86 -8.86 -12.19
CA ALA A 40 -0.54 -9.28 -12.12
C ALA A 40 -0.76 -10.61 -11.38
N THR A 41 0.19 -11.54 -11.47
CA THR A 41 0.12 -12.83 -10.79
C THR A 41 0.29 -12.65 -9.28
N GLU A 42 1.34 -11.97 -8.86
CA GLU A 42 1.63 -11.70 -7.43
C GLU A 42 0.48 -10.93 -6.76
N ALA A 43 -0.12 -9.96 -7.47
CA ALA A 43 -1.27 -9.22 -6.95
C ALA A 43 -2.52 -10.11 -6.78
N SER A 44 -2.71 -11.08 -7.68
CA SER A 44 -3.83 -12.04 -7.58
C SER A 44 -3.64 -12.99 -6.40
N GLU A 45 -2.43 -13.55 -6.26
CA GLU A 45 -2.07 -14.42 -5.13
C GLU A 45 -2.20 -13.70 -3.78
N LEU A 46 -1.76 -12.44 -3.70
CA LEU A 46 -1.94 -11.62 -2.50
C LEU A 46 -3.44 -11.41 -2.19
N GLY A 47 -4.25 -11.14 -3.22
CA GLY A 47 -5.70 -11.00 -3.08
C GLY A 47 -6.37 -12.25 -2.53
N GLU A 48 -6.02 -13.43 -3.04
CA GLU A 48 -6.52 -14.72 -2.55
C GLU A 48 -6.11 -14.98 -1.10
N ALA A 49 -4.83 -14.74 -0.77
CA ALA A 49 -4.33 -14.90 0.59
C ALA A 49 -5.05 -13.99 1.60
N LEU A 50 -5.34 -12.75 1.22
CA LEU A 50 -6.11 -11.81 2.05
C LEU A 50 -7.57 -12.23 2.17
N GLN A 51 -8.22 -12.63 1.08
CA GLN A 51 -9.61 -13.11 1.11
C GLN A 51 -9.77 -14.32 2.03
N ALA A 52 -8.80 -15.24 2.02
CA ALA A 52 -8.81 -16.43 2.88
C ALA A 52 -8.83 -16.12 4.39
N VAL A 53 -8.42 -14.92 4.80
CA VAL A 53 -8.36 -14.51 6.21
C VAL A 53 -9.40 -13.44 6.60
N VAL A 54 -9.95 -12.70 5.63
CA VAL A 54 -10.89 -11.59 5.92
C VAL A 54 -12.35 -12.05 6.07
N GLY A 55 -12.76 -13.11 5.36
CA GLY A 55 -14.12 -13.69 5.49
C GLY A 55 -15.22 -12.93 4.75
#